data_AF-A0ABD1QB54-F1
#
_entry.id   AF-A0ABD1QB54-F1
#
_cell.length_a   1.000
_cell.length_b   1.000
_cell.length_c   1.000
_cell.angle_alpha   90.00
_cell.angle_beta   90.00
_cell.angle_gamma   90.00
#
_symmetry.space_group_name_H-M   'P 1'
#
loop_
_entity.id
_entity.type
_entity.pdbx_description
1 polymer ?
#
loop_
_entity_poly.entity_id
_entity_poly.type
_entity_poly.pdbx_seq_one_letter_code
_entity_poly.pdbx_strand_id
1 'polypeptide(L)'
;MATMATTLTSLLSKSSFFENKSTYHGSPLSNRVQSIKSSQQNLSITMSASTPYNLDNFKFQPIKESTVSREMTRRYMMDMITYADTDVVVVGAGSAGLSCAYELSKNPNIRIAIIEQSVSPGGGAWLGGQLFSAMVVRKPAHKFLDELEIEYDEQDDYVVIKHAALFTSTIMSKLLARPNVKLFNAVAAEDLIVKGGRVGGVVTNWALVSMNHDTQSCMDPNVMEAKVVVSSCGHDGPFGATGVKRLKSIGMIDSVPGMKALDMNTAEDAIVRHTREVVPGMIVTGMEVAEIDGAPRMGPTFGAMMISGQKAAHLALRALGQPNALDGSCTESKSTQPEFILASAESEEIVDA
;
A
#
# COMPACT_ATOMS: atom_id res chain seq x y z
N MET A 1 5.26 75.05 29.50
CA MET A 1 6.16 73.93 29.13
C MET A 1 5.49 73.22 27.95
N ALA A 2 5.72 73.66 26.72
CA ALA A 2 6.72 73.15 25.77
C ALA A 2 6.46 71.67 25.39
N THR A 3 6.29 71.24 24.13
CA THR A 3 6.27 71.86 22.80
C THR A 3 5.91 70.76 21.77
N MET A 4 5.24 71.15 20.68
CA MET A 4 5.33 70.61 19.30
C MET A 4 4.84 69.18 18.98
N ALA A 5 3.78 69.14 18.17
CA ALA A 5 3.40 68.05 17.28
C ALA A 5 3.99 68.29 15.89
N THR A 6 4.47 67.22 15.23
CA THR A 6 4.89 67.25 13.82
C THR A 6 4.42 65.98 13.13
N THR A 7 3.56 66.16 12.13
CA THR A 7 3.21 65.19 11.09
C THR A 7 4.22 65.25 9.94
N LEU A 8 4.60 64.09 9.39
CA LEU A 8 4.94 63.94 7.96
C LEU A 8 4.97 62.46 7.54
N THR A 9 4.57 62.28 6.29
CA THR A 9 4.24 61.08 5.51
C THR A 9 5.45 60.35 4.91
N SER A 10 5.33 59.03 4.69
CA SER A 10 6.08 58.28 3.66
C SER A 10 5.22 57.10 3.18
N LEU A 11 4.74 57.06 1.93
CA LEU A 11 5.41 56.63 0.69
C LEU A 11 6.08 55.24 0.82
N LEU A 12 5.31 54.19 0.50
CA LEU A 12 5.84 52.88 0.15
C LEU A 12 5.64 52.64 -1.35
N SER A 13 6.77 52.54 -2.04
CA SER A 13 6.92 52.34 -3.47
C SER A 13 6.60 50.91 -3.88
N LYS A 14 5.88 50.77 -5.01
CA LYS A 14 5.87 49.56 -5.83
C LYS A 14 7.22 49.45 -6.53
N SER A 15 7.88 48.30 -6.42
CA SER A 15 8.87 47.86 -7.39
C SER A 15 8.53 46.44 -7.86
N SER A 16 8.21 46.36 -9.15
CA SER A 16 8.22 45.15 -9.95
C SER A 16 9.66 44.76 -10.25
N PHE A 17 10.07 43.55 -9.89
CA PHE A 17 11.20 42.88 -10.54
C PHE A 17 10.80 41.43 -10.82
N PHE A 18 10.40 41.22 -12.07
CA PHE A 18 10.56 39.94 -12.75
C PHE A 18 12.07 39.71 -12.91
N GLU A 19 12.59 38.63 -12.36
CA GLU A 19 13.76 37.97 -12.95
C GLU A 19 13.70 36.47 -12.66
N ASN A 20 13.20 35.76 -13.67
CA ASN A 20 13.39 34.32 -13.86
C ASN A 20 14.89 34.04 -14.00
N LYS A 21 15.41 33.10 -13.19
CA LYS A 21 16.39 32.07 -13.59
C LYS A 21 16.71 31.18 -12.39
N SER A 22 15.86 30.17 -12.18
CA SER A 22 16.25 28.98 -11.43
C SER A 22 16.64 27.91 -12.45
N THR A 23 17.95 27.77 -12.67
CA THR A 23 18.52 26.69 -13.48
C THR A 23 18.68 25.44 -12.63
N TYR A 24 17.62 24.62 -12.57
CA TYR A 24 17.74 23.22 -12.14
C TYR A 24 17.93 22.34 -13.39
N HIS A 25 19.19 22.06 -13.74
CA HIS A 25 19.51 20.98 -14.67
C HIS A 25 19.65 19.68 -13.87
N GLY A 26 18.59 18.88 -13.86
CA GLY A 26 18.67 17.46 -13.52
C GLY A 26 19.06 16.67 -14.78
N SER A 27 20.18 15.97 -14.73
CA SER A 27 20.62 15.05 -15.79
C SER A 27 19.68 13.83 -15.83
N PRO A 28 19.16 13.41 -16.99
CA PRO A 28 18.36 12.19 -17.08
C PRO A 28 19.27 10.95 -17.03
N LEU A 29 18.94 10.01 -16.16
CA LEU A 29 19.53 8.67 -16.12
C LEU A 29 19.05 7.88 -17.35
N SER A 30 20.01 7.33 -18.10
CA SER A 30 19.77 6.46 -19.25
C SER A 30 19.24 5.11 -18.80
N ASN A 31 17.98 4.79 -19.13
CA ASN A 31 17.40 3.47 -18.97
C ASN A 31 17.33 2.77 -20.32
N ARG A 32 18.23 1.82 -20.56
CA ARG A 32 18.13 0.85 -21.65
C ARG A 32 17.56 -0.45 -21.07
N VAL A 33 16.31 -0.78 -21.38
CA VAL A 33 15.71 -2.08 -21.08
C VAL A 33 15.35 -2.76 -22.39
N GLN A 34 15.95 -3.92 -22.65
CA GLN A 34 15.57 -4.82 -23.74
C GLN A 34 14.46 -5.76 -23.25
N SER A 35 13.49 -6.02 -24.12
CA SER A 35 12.43 -7.01 -23.90
C SER A 35 13.01 -8.42 -23.93
N ILE A 36 12.69 -9.26 -22.93
CA ILE A 36 13.04 -10.68 -22.92
C ILE A 36 11.78 -11.51 -22.74
N LYS A 37 11.47 -12.32 -23.76
CA LYS A 37 10.52 -13.43 -23.70
C LYS A 37 11.11 -14.55 -22.84
N SER A 38 10.27 -15.20 -22.03
CA SER A 38 10.64 -16.29 -21.14
C SER A 38 11.12 -17.52 -21.91
N SER A 39 12.42 -17.76 -21.85
CA SER A 39 13.03 -19.08 -22.00
C SER A 39 13.95 -19.27 -20.81
N GLN A 40 13.92 -20.45 -20.17
CA GLN A 40 14.76 -20.81 -19.02
C GLN A 40 16.19 -20.25 -19.15
N GLN A 41 16.46 -19.13 -18.49
CA GLN A 41 17.82 -18.60 -18.39
C GLN A 41 18.44 -19.23 -17.16
N ASN A 42 19.42 -20.12 -17.40
CA ASN A 42 20.44 -20.41 -16.41
C ASN A 42 21.07 -19.08 -16.00
N LEU A 43 20.67 -18.55 -14.85
CA LEU A 43 21.31 -17.40 -14.21
C LEU A 43 22.73 -17.84 -13.79
N SER A 44 23.69 -17.77 -14.73
CA SER A 44 25.09 -17.74 -14.33
C SER A 44 25.31 -16.38 -13.66
N ILE A 45 25.23 -16.36 -12.33
CA ILE A 45 25.66 -15.22 -11.53
C ILE A 45 27.17 -15.11 -11.74
N THR A 46 27.58 -14.32 -12.73
CA THR A 46 28.98 -13.92 -12.87
C THR A 46 29.24 -13.01 -11.67
N MET A 47 30.01 -13.49 -10.69
CA MET A 47 30.53 -12.66 -9.61
C MET A 47 31.21 -11.45 -10.26
N SER A 48 30.57 -10.28 -10.26
CA SER A 48 31.25 -9.03 -10.58
C SER A 48 32.22 -8.78 -9.44
N ALA A 49 33.44 -9.30 -9.56
CA ALA A 49 34.48 -9.19 -8.54
C ALA A 49 34.93 -7.74 -8.30
N SER A 50 34.51 -6.80 -9.16
CA SER A 50 34.72 -5.37 -8.97
C SER A 50 33.50 -4.73 -8.28
N THR A 51 33.65 -4.37 -7.02
CA THR A 51 32.74 -3.42 -6.36
C THR A 51 32.97 -2.02 -6.92
N PRO A 52 31.93 -1.18 -7.08
CA PRO A 52 32.08 0.19 -7.60
C PRO A 52 32.84 1.12 -6.64
N TYR A 53 33.19 0.64 -5.45
CA TYR A 53 33.96 1.33 -4.43
C TYR A 53 35.00 0.38 -3.83
N ASN A 54 36.10 0.92 -3.33
CA ASN A 54 37.10 0.15 -2.60
C ASN A 54 36.60 -0.07 -1.16
N LEU A 55 36.41 -1.33 -0.75
CA LEU A 55 35.95 -1.69 0.59
C LEU A 55 37.00 -1.44 1.68
N ASP A 56 38.29 -1.59 1.38
CA ASP A 56 39.39 -1.34 2.32
C ASP A 56 39.64 0.16 2.55
N ASN A 57 39.18 1.01 1.62
CA ASN A 57 39.31 2.47 1.71
C ASN A 57 37.97 3.18 1.47
N PHE A 58 36.87 2.59 1.97
CA PHE A 58 35.54 3.14 1.81
C PHE A 58 35.33 4.34 2.74
N LYS A 59 34.78 5.43 2.21
CA LYS A 59 34.40 6.60 3.01
C LYS A 59 33.11 7.21 2.50
N PHE A 60 32.13 7.35 3.39
CA PHE A 60 30.93 8.13 3.13
C PHE A 60 31.26 9.62 3.04
N GLN A 61 30.46 10.36 2.28
CA GLN A 61 30.50 11.82 2.30
C GLN A 61 30.08 12.35 3.69
N PRO A 62 30.66 13.45 4.19
CA PRO A 62 30.25 14.04 5.45
C PRO A 62 28.77 14.44 5.47
N ILE A 63 28.10 14.26 6.60
CA ILE A 63 26.70 14.62 6.82
C ILE A 63 26.50 15.21 8.21
N LYS A 64 25.42 15.96 8.43
CA LYS A 64 24.98 16.44 9.75
C LYS A 64 23.73 15.69 10.18
N GLU A 65 23.62 15.38 11.47
CA GLU A 65 22.48 14.70 12.08
C GLU A 65 21.16 15.46 11.82
N SER A 66 21.20 16.79 11.93
CA SER A 66 20.04 17.64 11.64
C SER A 66 19.55 17.58 10.19
N THR A 67 20.43 17.26 9.24
CA THR A 67 20.03 17.05 7.83
C THR A 67 19.16 15.80 7.73
N VAL A 68 19.57 14.71 8.37
CA VAL A 68 18.83 13.44 8.38
C VAL A 68 17.46 13.60 9.06
N SER A 69 17.42 14.24 10.23
CA SER A 69 16.16 14.54 10.92
C SER A 69 15.19 15.36 10.07
N ARG A 70 15.68 16.43 9.42
CA ARG A 70 14.85 17.28 8.54
C ARG A 70 14.31 16.53 7.33
N GLU A 71 15.12 15.66 6.71
CA GLU A 71 14.67 14.87 5.55
C GLU A 71 13.53 13.93 5.91
N MET A 72 13.65 13.18 7.01
CA MET A 72 12.59 12.26 7.45
C MET A 72 11.33 13.01 7.84
N THR A 73 11.45 14.04 8.70
CA THR A 73 10.29 14.82 9.17
C THR A 73 9.57 15.52 8.02
N ARG A 74 10.31 16.14 7.09
CA ARG A 74 9.70 16.83 5.95
C ARG A 74 8.88 15.87 5.10
N ARG A 75 9.44 14.72 4.74
CA ARG A 75 8.76 13.74 3.89
C ARG A 75 7.53 13.16 4.58
N TYR A 76 7.68 12.74 5.84
CA TYR A 76 6.55 12.19 6.61
C TYR A 76 5.43 13.20 6.81
N MET A 77 5.74 14.47 7.09
CA MET A 77 4.73 15.53 7.19
C MET A 77 4.03 15.79 5.85
N MET A 78 4.77 15.79 4.73
CA MET A 78 4.14 15.92 3.40
C MET A 78 3.20 14.76 3.10
N ASP A 79 3.58 13.53 3.48
CA ASP A 79 2.72 12.37 3.36
C ASP A 79 1.46 12.53 4.24
N MET A 80 1.60 12.93 5.50
CA MET A 80 0.46 13.17 6.39
C MET A 80 -0.50 14.24 5.85
N ILE A 81 0.01 15.35 5.30
CA ILE A 81 -0.81 16.39 4.67
C ILE A 81 -1.53 15.83 3.44
N THR A 82 -0.81 15.13 2.58
CA THR A 82 -1.36 14.61 1.31
C THR A 82 -2.45 13.57 1.53
N TYR A 83 -2.26 12.71 2.53
CA TYR A 83 -3.14 11.58 2.81
C TYR A 83 -4.16 11.85 3.91
N ALA A 84 -4.19 13.04 4.52
CA ALA A 84 -5.27 13.43 5.46
C ALA A 84 -6.67 13.35 4.82
N ASP A 85 -6.74 13.52 3.49
CA ASP A 85 -7.92 13.27 2.64
C ASP A 85 -7.48 12.44 1.42
N THR A 86 -7.84 11.15 1.40
CA THR A 86 -7.37 10.17 0.42
C THR A 86 -8.53 9.42 -0.26
N ASP A 87 -8.25 8.73 -1.36
CA ASP A 87 -9.28 7.98 -2.07
C ASP A 87 -9.62 6.67 -1.34
N VAL A 88 -8.59 5.89 -1.01
CA VAL A 88 -8.75 4.62 -0.30
C VAL A 88 -7.81 4.52 0.89
N VAL A 89 -8.35 4.08 2.03
CA VAL A 89 -7.57 3.62 3.18
C VAL A 89 -7.69 2.10 3.29
N VAL A 90 -6.57 1.39 3.29
CA VAL A 90 -6.48 -0.04 3.58
C VAL A 90 -5.95 -0.22 5.00
N VAL A 91 -6.74 -0.85 5.88
CA VAL A 91 -6.37 -1.10 7.28
C VAL A 91 -5.87 -2.53 7.42
N GLY A 92 -4.61 -2.68 7.83
CA GLY A 92 -3.89 -3.95 7.90
C GLY A 92 -3.15 -4.28 6.61
N ALA A 93 -1.83 -4.42 6.68
CA ALA A 93 -0.94 -4.80 5.58
C ALA A 93 -0.61 -6.30 5.60
N GLY A 94 -1.61 -7.15 5.90
CA GLY A 94 -1.52 -8.60 5.73
C GLY A 94 -1.62 -9.03 4.25
N SER A 95 -1.59 -10.33 3.96
CA SER A 95 -1.69 -10.85 2.58
C SER A 95 -2.91 -10.32 1.82
N ALA A 96 -4.09 -10.24 2.45
CA ALA A 96 -5.29 -9.70 1.81
C ALA A 96 -5.22 -8.18 1.57
N GLY A 97 -4.75 -7.41 2.56
CA GLY A 97 -4.59 -5.95 2.44
C GLY A 97 -3.54 -5.55 1.41
N LEU A 98 -2.39 -6.24 1.40
CA LEU A 98 -1.35 -6.07 0.37
C LEU A 98 -1.85 -6.43 -1.03
N SER A 99 -2.63 -7.51 -1.17
CA SER A 99 -3.21 -7.90 -2.46
C SER A 99 -4.25 -6.87 -2.95
N CYS A 100 -5.08 -6.36 -2.04
CA CYS A 100 -6.03 -5.27 -2.34
C CYS A 100 -5.30 -4.00 -2.80
N ALA A 101 -4.30 -3.55 -2.02
CA ALA A 101 -3.54 -2.35 -2.33
C ALA A 101 -2.75 -2.51 -3.65
N TYR A 102 -2.16 -3.68 -3.91
CA TYR A 102 -1.49 -3.99 -5.17
C TYR A 102 -2.45 -3.86 -6.35
N GLU A 103 -3.61 -4.50 -6.29
CA GLU A 103 -4.61 -4.46 -7.34
C GLU A 103 -5.14 -3.04 -7.57
N LEU A 104 -5.45 -2.28 -6.51
CA LEU A 104 -5.87 -0.87 -6.61
C LEU A 104 -4.79 0.02 -7.23
N SER A 105 -3.53 -0.20 -6.86
CA SER A 105 -2.40 0.65 -7.28
C SER A 105 -2.11 0.58 -8.78
N LYS A 106 -2.67 -0.43 -9.49
CA LYS A 106 -2.61 -0.53 -10.95
C LYS A 106 -3.28 0.66 -11.63
N ASN A 107 -4.28 1.28 -10.99
CA ASN A 107 -4.82 2.57 -11.42
C ASN A 107 -4.00 3.70 -10.76
N PRO A 108 -3.16 4.44 -11.51
CA PRO A 108 -2.27 5.45 -10.93
C PRO A 108 -3.01 6.69 -10.39
N ASN A 109 -4.31 6.84 -10.71
CA ASN A 109 -5.11 7.99 -10.31
C ASN A 109 -5.76 7.85 -8.93
N ILE A 110 -5.57 6.71 -8.27
CA ILE A 110 -6.15 6.41 -6.95
C ILE A 110 -5.06 6.55 -5.91
N ARG A 111 -5.24 7.44 -4.93
CA ARG A 111 -4.35 7.56 -3.77
C ARG A 111 -4.72 6.53 -2.71
N ILE A 112 -3.73 5.73 -2.31
CA ILE A 112 -3.92 4.58 -1.42
C ILE A 112 -3.07 4.77 -0.17
N ALA A 113 -3.70 5.01 0.97
CA ALA A 113 -3.04 4.93 2.27
C ALA A 113 -3.19 3.52 2.85
N ILE A 114 -2.11 2.94 3.34
CA ILE A 114 -2.11 1.68 4.06
C ILE A 114 -1.76 1.96 5.51
N ILE A 115 -2.67 1.65 6.43
CA ILE A 115 -2.47 1.80 7.88
C ILE A 115 -2.12 0.43 8.45
N GLU A 116 -0.92 0.29 9.01
CA GLU A 116 -0.43 -0.95 9.60
C GLU A 116 0.08 -0.70 11.02
N GLN A 117 -0.50 -1.38 11.99
CA GLN A 117 -0.22 -1.17 13.40
C GLN A 117 1.14 -1.76 13.82
N SER A 118 1.58 -2.85 13.20
CA SER A 118 2.93 -3.39 13.37
C SER A 118 3.98 -2.48 12.73
N VAL A 119 5.19 -2.49 13.29
CA VAL A 119 6.36 -1.90 12.60
C VAL A 119 6.63 -2.65 11.29
N SER A 120 6.43 -3.97 11.29
CA SER A 120 6.64 -4.82 10.11
C SER A 120 5.30 -5.15 9.43
N PRO A 121 5.07 -4.71 8.18
CA PRO A 121 3.93 -5.17 7.39
C PRO A 121 4.08 -6.65 7.00
N GLY A 122 3.04 -7.22 6.40
CA GLY A 122 2.98 -8.63 5.97
C GLY A 122 2.03 -9.48 6.81
N GLY A 123 1.68 -9.03 8.03
CA GLY A 123 0.80 -9.76 8.93
C GLY A 123 1.26 -11.20 9.16
N GLY A 124 0.34 -12.16 9.06
CA GLY A 124 0.64 -13.59 9.21
C GLY A 124 1.33 -14.26 8.01
N ALA A 125 1.61 -13.54 6.92
CA ALA A 125 2.13 -14.13 5.68
C ALA A 125 3.67 -14.24 5.62
N TRP A 126 4.35 -14.19 6.78
CA TRP A 126 5.79 -14.44 6.87
C TRP A 126 6.13 -15.92 6.99
N LEU A 127 5.17 -16.74 7.41
CA LEU A 127 5.34 -18.17 7.66
C LEU A 127 4.15 -18.95 7.09
N GLY A 128 4.34 -20.26 6.93
CA GLY A 128 3.28 -21.23 6.79
C GLY A 128 2.71 -21.66 8.16
N GLY A 129 2.19 -22.88 8.23
CA GLY A 129 1.68 -23.44 9.49
C GLY A 129 2.80 -23.80 10.47
N GLN A 130 2.54 -23.61 11.77
CA GLN A 130 3.40 -24.11 12.86
C GLN A 130 4.88 -23.68 12.74
N LEU A 131 5.12 -22.44 12.30
CA LEU A 131 6.45 -21.86 12.07
C LEU A 131 7.24 -22.48 10.90
N PHE A 132 6.63 -23.34 10.09
CA PHE A 132 7.23 -23.78 8.83
C PHE A 132 7.19 -22.67 7.78
N SER A 133 7.96 -22.85 6.70
CA SER A 133 8.20 -21.78 5.72
C SER A 133 7.25 -21.79 4.52
N ALA A 134 6.93 -22.97 3.99
CA ALA A 134 6.23 -23.11 2.72
C ALA A 134 4.83 -22.47 2.74
N MET A 135 4.47 -21.80 1.65
CA MET A 135 3.16 -21.19 1.47
C MET A 135 2.37 -21.93 0.40
N VAL A 136 1.32 -22.62 0.82
CA VAL A 136 0.43 -23.40 -0.06
C VAL A 136 -0.69 -22.51 -0.58
N VAL A 137 -0.88 -22.51 -1.91
CA VAL A 137 -1.87 -21.69 -2.62
C VAL A 137 -2.69 -22.57 -3.56
N ARG A 138 -3.98 -22.73 -3.29
CA ARG A 138 -4.89 -23.50 -4.15
C ARG A 138 -5.14 -22.81 -5.50
N LYS A 139 -5.29 -23.59 -6.57
CA LYS A 139 -5.66 -23.06 -7.89
C LYS A 139 -7.11 -22.54 -7.86
N PRO A 140 -7.45 -21.46 -8.59
CA PRO A 140 -6.65 -20.77 -9.62
C PRO A 140 -5.82 -19.58 -9.09
N ALA A 141 -5.55 -19.46 -7.79
CA ALA A 141 -4.85 -18.29 -7.25
C ALA A 141 -3.36 -18.17 -7.67
N HIS A 142 -2.76 -19.25 -8.20
CA HIS A 142 -1.43 -19.21 -8.81
C HIS A 142 -1.31 -18.18 -9.95
N LYS A 143 -2.40 -17.84 -10.65
CA LYS A 143 -2.40 -16.79 -11.69
C LYS A 143 -1.98 -15.42 -11.16
N PHE A 144 -2.29 -15.14 -9.88
CA PHE A 144 -1.83 -13.92 -9.24
C PHE A 144 -0.33 -13.97 -8.89
N LEU A 145 0.20 -15.16 -8.62
CA LEU A 145 1.64 -15.37 -8.44
C LEU A 145 2.39 -15.19 -9.77
N ASP A 146 1.81 -15.64 -10.88
CA ASP A 146 2.34 -15.41 -12.23
C ASP A 146 2.45 -13.91 -12.52
N GLU A 147 1.41 -13.13 -12.19
CA GLU A 147 1.41 -11.68 -12.34
C GLU A 147 2.51 -11.00 -11.50
N LEU A 148 2.74 -11.52 -10.29
CA LEU A 148 3.79 -11.04 -9.40
C LEU A 148 5.19 -11.56 -9.78
N GLU A 149 5.29 -12.48 -10.73
CA GLU A 149 6.52 -13.18 -11.13
C GLU A 149 7.16 -13.94 -9.95
N ILE A 150 6.33 -14.58 -9.12
CA ILE A 150 6.79 -15.40 -8.00
C ILE A 150 6.86 -16.86 -8.43
N GLU A 151 8.03 -17.47 -8.34
CA GLU A 151 8.21 -18.89 -8.57
C GLU A 151 7.51 -19.76 -7.52
N TYR A 152 6.96 -20.88 -7.97
CA TYR A 152 6.32 -21.88 -7.14
C TYR A 152 6.51 -23.27 -7.73
N ASP A 153 6.44 -24.29 -6.87
CA ASP A 153 6.36 -25.69 -7.28
C ASP A 153 4.91 -26.03 -7.58
N GLU A 154 4.62 -26.43 -8.83
CA GLU A 154 3.28 -26.80 -9.26
C GLU A 154 2.89 -28.21 -8.79
N GLN A 155 1.67 -28.35 -8.28
CA GLN A 155 1.00 -29.62 -7.99
C GLN A 155 -0.34 -29.63 -8.76
N ASP A 156 -1.11 -30.72 -8.67
CA ASP A 156 -2.35 -30.87 -9.45
C ASP A 156 -3.35 -29.72 -9.19
N ASP A 157 -3.81 -29.58 -7.94
CA ASP A 157 -4.87 -28.63 -7.53
C ASP A 157 -4.36 -27.40 -6.75
N TYR A 158 -3.05 -27.33 -6.49
CA TYR A 158 -2.42 -26.25 -5.75
C TYR A 158 -0.98 -26.01 -6.21
N VAL A 159 -0.37 -24.95 -5.69
CA VAL A 159 1.04 -24.63 -5.88
C VAL A 159 1.68 -24.31 -4.53
N VAL A 160 3.00 -24.43 -4.46
CA VAL A 160 3.76 -24.20 -3.22
C VAL A 160 4.88 -23.20 -3.47
N ILE A 161 4.80 -22.06 -2.79
CA ILE A 161 5.89 -21.09 -2.77
C ILE A 161 6.89 -21.55 -1.71
N LYS A 162 8.19 -21.61 -2.07
CA LYS A 162 9.25 -22.14 -1.20
C LYS A 162 9.28 -21.52 0.20
N HIS A 163 8.90 -20.24 0.30
CA HIS A 163 8.76 -19.55 1.57
C HIS A 163 7.67 -18.47 1.47
N ALA A 164 6.79 -18.40 2.46
CA ALA A 164 5.78 -17.34 2.60
C ALA A 164 6.37 -15.91 2.49
N ALA A 165 7.55 -15.70 3.07
CA ALA A 165 8.31 -14.46 2.97
C ALA A 165 8.63 -14.06 1.52
N LEU A 166 8.83 -15.01 0.60
CA LEU A 166 9.07 -14.70 -0.82
C LEU A 166 7.84 -14.00 -1.43
N PHE A 167 6.63 -14.52 -1.20
CA PHE A 167 5.40 -13.84 -1.62
C PHE A 167 5.28 -12.45 -1.00
N THR A 168 5.38 -12.37 0.33
CA THR A 168 5.11 -11.15 1.09
C THR A 168 6.10 -10.04 0.77
N SER A 169 7.40 -10.36 0.68
CA SER A 169 8.42 -9.38 0.32
C SER A 169 8.29 -8.93 -1.14
N THR A 170 7.96 -9.83 -2.07
CA THR A 170 7.82 -9.51 -3.49
C THR A 170 6.65 -8.58 -3.75
N ILE A 171 5.45 -8.94 -3.26
CA ILE A 171 4.26 -8.08 -3.44
C ILE A 171 4.46 -6.71 -2.79
N MET A 172 5.07 -6.68 -1.60
CA MET A 172 5.36 -5.43 -0.88
C MET A 172 6.36 -4.58 -1.64
N SER A 173 7.43 -5.15 -2.20
CA SER A 173 8.40 -4.41 -3.01
C SER A 173 7.74 -3.80 -4.25
N LYS A 174 6.96 -4.58 -5.01
CA LYS A 174 6.25 -4.09 -6.20
C LYS A 174 5.20 -3.02 -5.85
N LEU A 175 4.52 -3.17 -4.72
CA LEU A 175 3.51 -2.22 -4.24
C LEU A 175 4.14 -0.90 -3.76
N LEU A 176 5.17 -0.95 -2.91
CA LEU A 176 5.79 0.25 -2.32
C LEU A 176 6.59 1.07 -3.33
N ALA A 177 6.92 0.49 -4.49
CA ALA A 177 7.48 1.23 -5.61
C ALA A 177 6.46 2.12 -6.35
N ARG A 178 5.15 1.97 -6.07
CA ARG A 178 4.09 2.73 -6.73
C ARG A 178 4.02 4.17 -6.16
N PRO A 179 3.97 5.21 -7.00
CA PRO A 179 3.99 6.60 -6.54
C PRO A 179 2.68 7.04 -5.86
N ASN A 180 1.58 6.32 -6.08
CA ASN A 180 0.25 6.60 -5.54
C ASN A 180 -0.08 5.80 -4.27
N VAL A 181 0.91 5.14 -3.67
CA VAL A 181 0.76 4.31 -2.48
C VAL A 181 1.61 4.88 -1.36
N LYS A 182 1.04 4.96 -0.16
CA LYS A 182 1.78 5.29 1.06
C LYS A 182 1.49 4.28 2.16
N LEU A 183 2.56 3.70 2.71
CA LEU A 183 2.51 2.88 3.91
C LEU A 183 2.77 3.73 5.15
N PHE A 184 1.84 3.72 6.08
CA PHE A 184 1.95 4.21 7.45
C PHE A 184 1.97 3.00 8.39
N ASN A 185 3.14 2.38 8.52
CA ASN A 185 3.39 1.33 9.50
C ASN A 185 3.65 1.93 10.90
N ALA A 186 3.54 1.11 11.94
CA ALA A 186 3.50 1.54 13.34
C ALA A 186 2.35 2.51 13.69
N VAL A 187 1.29 2.52 12.87
CA VAL A 187 0.09 3.35 13.05
C VAL A 187 -1.13 2.43 13.14
N ALA A 188 -1.88 2.51 14.23
CA ALA A 188 -3.12 1.77 14.40
C ALA A 188 -4.32 2.62 13.97
N ALA A 189 -5.33 1.98 13.38
CA ALA A 189 -6.67 2.53 13.30
C ALA A 189 -7.43 2.12 14.58
N GLU A 190 -7.73 3.08 15.43
CA GLU A 190 -8.41 2.86 16.73
C GLU A 190 -9.94 2.96 16.60
N ASP A 191 -10.41 3.76 15.65
CA ASP A 191 -11.83 4.01 15.40
C ASP A 191 -12.09 4.37 13.92
N LEU A 192 -13.35 4.57 13.57
CA LEU A 192 -13.85 4.94 12.25
C LEU A 192 -14.43 6.35 12.28
N ILE A 193 -14.26 7.09 11.19
CA ILE A 193 -15.01 8.32 10.96
C ILE A 193 -16.36 7.92 10.37
N VAL A 194 -17.47 8.22 11.06
CA VAL A 194 -18.83 7.89 10.59
C VAL A 194 -19.68 9.14 10.50
N LYS A 195 -20.23 9.43 9.31
CA LYS A 195 -21.10 10.58 9.04
C LYS A 195 -22.37 10.07 8.35
N GLY A 196 -23.55 10.29 8.95
CA GLY A 196 -24.83 9.92 8.35
C GLY A 196 -24.98 8.43 8.01
N GLY A 197 -24.42 7.54 8.84
CA GLY A 197 -24.45 6.08 8.60
C GLY A 197 -23.49 5.59 7.52
N ARG A 198 -22.57 6.45 7.03
CA ARG A 198 -21.50 6.09 6.10
C ARG A 198 -20.14 6.21 6.79
N VAL A 199 -19.28 5.21 6.61
CA VAL A 199 -17.87 5.28 6.98
C VAL A 199 -17.14 6.19 5.98
N GLY A 200 -16.46 7.22 6.49
CA GLY A 200 -15.78 8.25 5.70
C GLY A 200 -14.31 8.41 6.05
N GLY A 201 -13.69 7.43 6.70
CA GLY A 201 -12.28 7.47 7.09
C GLY A 201 -11.98 6.69 8.37
N VAL A 202 -10.78 6.90 8.90
CA VAL A 202 -10.26 6.21 10.09
C VAL A 202 -9.70 7.20 11.11
N VAL A 203 -9.80 6.83 12.37
CA VAL A 203 -9.15 7.51 13.49
C VAL A 203 -7.87 6.75 13.78
N THR A 204 -6.73 7.44 13.77
CA THR A 204 -5.40 6.84 13.80
C THR A 204 -4.56 7.32 14.95
N ASN A 205 -3.71 6.45 15.46
CA ASN A 205 -2.67 6.84 16.40
C ASN A 205 -1.42 6.00 16.18
N TRP A 206 -0.31 6.37 16.79
CA TRP A 206 0.82 5.46 16.90
C TRP A 206 0.38 4.19 17.62
N ALA A 207 0.71 3.01 17.11
CA ALA A 207 0.20 1.77 17.69
C ALA A 207 0.61 1.59 19.17
N LEU A 208 1.79 2.09 19.55
CA LEU A 208 2.22 2.10 20.95
C LEU A 208 1.33 3.00 21.82
N VAL A 209 0.86 4.14 21.32
CA VAL A 209 -0.10 4.98 22.04
C VAL A 209 -1.42 4.21 22.23
N SER A 210 -1.90 3.54 21.19
CA SER A 210 -3.11 2.71 21.22
C SER A 210 -3.07 1.58 22.25
N MET A 211 -1.91 0.98 22.46
CA MET A 211 -1.71 -0.09 23.46
C MET A 211 -1.51 0.44 24.88
N ASN A 212 -1.44 1.76 25.08
CA ASN A 212 -1.00 2.38 26.33
C ASN A 212 -1.88 3.55 26.81
N HIS A 213 -3.15 3.60 26.39
CA HIS A 213 -4.12 4.60 26.87
C HIS A 213 -4.31 4.58 28.40
N ASP A 214 -4.16 3.42 29.05
CA ASP A 214 -4.35 3.28 30.50
C ASP A 214 -3.09 3.55 31.33
N THR A 215 -1.94 3.80 30.69
CA THR A 215 -0.64 3.92 31.39
C THR A 215 -0.04 5.33 31.33
N GLN A 216 -0.72 6.28 30.70
CA GLN A 216 -0.31 7.68 30.57
C GLN A 216 -1.54 8.60 30.68
N SER A 217 -1.32 9.92 30.70
CA SER A 217 -2.41 10.87 30.45
C SER A 217 -3.02 10.65 29.05
N CYS A 218 -4.27 11.06 28.85
CA CYS A 218 -4.94 10.91 27.56
C CYS A 218 -4.11 11.50 26.40
N MET A 219 -3.98 10.72 25.33
CA MET A 219 -3.26 11.07 24.12
C MET A 219 -4.22 10.96 22.93
N ASP A 220 -4.83 12.08 22.58
CA ASP A 220 -5.84 12.10 21.52
C ASP A 220 -5.31 11.55 20.18
N PRO A 221 -6.16 10.87 19.41
CA PRO A 221 -5.79 10.35 18.10
C PRO A 221 -5.77 11.46 17.04
N ASN A 222 -5.26 11.11 15.86
CA ASN A 222 -5.37 11.86 14.63
C ASN A 222 -6.46 11.26 13.72
N VAL A 223 -6.74 11.88 12.58
CA VAL A 223 -7.80 11.47 11.64
C VAL A 223 -7.32 11.44 10.19
N MET A 224 -7.92 10.55 9.41
CA MET A 224 -7.70 10.43 7.97
C MET A 224 -9.04 10.19 7.27
N GLU A 225 -9.48 11.15 6.46
CA GLU A 225 -10.70 11.04 5.65
C GLU A 225 -10.44 10.16 4.42
N ALA A 226 -11.43 9.36 4.05
CA ALA A 226 -11.35 8.45 2.91
C ALA A 226 -12.69 8.34 2.20
N LYS A 227 -12.67 8.26 0.87
CA LYS A 227 -13.88 7.95 0.10
C LYS A 227 -14.36 6.52 0.33
N VAL A 228 -13.40 5.59 0.48
CA VAL A 228 -13.63 4.16 0.77
C VAL A 228 -12.59 3.65 1.77
N VAL A 229 -13.03 2.91 2.78
CA VAL A 229 -12.17 2.15 3.70
C VAL A 229 -12.22 0.68 3.34
N VAL A 230 -11.08 0.02 3.25
CA VAL A 230 -10.95 -1.44 3.13
C VAL A 230 -10.32 -1.97 4.41
N SER A 231 -11.11 -2.69 5.21
CA SER A 231 -10.66 -3.35 6.44
C SER A 231 -10.17 -4.75 6.14
N SER A 232 -8.91 -5.01 6.49
CA SER A 232 -8.19 -6.28 6.33
C SER A 232 -7.43 -6.64 7.60
N CYS A 233 -8.04 -6.41 8.77
CA CYS A 233 -7.42 -6.53 10.09
C CYS A 233 -7.21 -7.98 10.55
N GLY A 234 -7.44 -8.97 9.69
CA GLY A 234 -7.35 -10.39 10.04
C GLY A 234 -8.29 -10.77 11.19
N HIS A 235 -7.93 -11.81 11.94
CA HIS A 235 -8.71 -12.32 13.07
C HIS A 235 -7.88 -12.49 14.37
N ASP A 236 -6.55 -12.43 14.27
CA ASP A 236 -5.63 -12.73 15.36
C ASP A 236 -5.11 -11.47 16.07
N GLY A 237 -4.67 -11.63 17.31
CA GLY A 237 -4.00 -10.60 18.10
C GLY A 237 -4.95 -9.50 18.64
N PRO A 238 -4.39 -8.54 19.38
CA PRO A 238 -5.18 -7.50 20.05
C PRO A 238 -5.90 -6.54 19.07
N PHE A 239 -5.38 -6.41 17.84
CA PHE A 239 -5.99 -5.61 16.77
C PHE A 239 -6.70 -6.47 15.71
N GLY A 240 -6.91 -7.76 16.00
CA GLY A 240 -7.63 -8.67 15.11
C GLY A 240 -9.08 -8.23 14.96
N ALA A 241 -9.53 -8.09 13.72
CA ALA A 241 -10.91 -7.77 13.38
C ALA A 241 -11.43 -6.43 13.96
N THR A 242 -10.54 -5.45 14.14
CA THR A 242 -10.88 -4.14 14.70
C THR A 242 -12.04 -3.47 13.97
N GLY A 243 -12.08 -3.54 12.64
CA GLY A 243 -13.09 -2.86 11.83
C GLY A 243 -14.50 -3.40 12.10
N VAL A 244 -14.68 -4.71 11.97
CA VAL A 244 -16.01 -5.35 12.19
C VAL A 244 -16.44 -5.30 13.65
N LYS A 245 -15.51 -5.44 14.61
CA LYS A 245 -15.81 -5.27 16.04
C LYS A 245 -16.27 -3.85 16.33
N ARG A 246 -15.63 -2.85 15.71
CA ARG A 246 -16.02 -1.46 15.89
C ARG A 246 -17.41 -1.19 15.32
N LEU A 247 -17.70 -1.62 14.09
CA LEU A 247 -19.04 -1.52 13.48
C LEU A 247 -20.15 -2.06 14.38
N LYS A 248 -19.91 -3.21 15.04
CA LYS A 248 -20.86 -3.78 16.00
C LYS A 248 -21.06 -2.89 17.21
N SER A 249 -19.96 -2.42 17.83
CA SER A 249 -20.02 -1.59 19.04
C SER A 249 -20.76 -0.25 18.84
N ILE A 250 -20.74 0.29 17.62
CA ILE A 250 -21.43 1.54 17.27
C ILE A 250 -22.83 1.30 16.66
N GLY A 251 -23.28 0.04 16.60
CA GLY A 251 -24.62 -0.33 16.13
C GLY A 251 -24.84 -0.19 14.63
N MET A 252 -23.77 -0.20 13.81
CA MET A 252 -23.88 -0.21 12.35
C MET A 252 -24.10 -1.62 11.78
N ILE A 253 -23.79 -2.66 12.56
CA ILE A 253 -24.12 -4.06 12.28
C ILE A 253 -24.62 -4.73 13.56
N ASP A 254 -25.49 -5.72 13.43
CA ASP A 254 -26.14 -6.35 14.58
C ASP A 254 -25.24 -7.35 15.33
N SER A 255 -24.38 -8.07 14.59
CA SER A 255 -23.60 -9.15 15.17
C SER A 255 -22.25 -9.37 14.49
N VAL A 256 -21.33 -9.94 15.26
CA VAL A 256 -20.03 -10.49 14.83
C VAL A 256 -19.99 -11.87 15.48
N PRO A 257 -20.45 -12.92 14.79
CA PRO A 257 -20.56 -14.27 15.34
C PRO A 257 -19.19 -14.89 15.66
N GLY A 258 -18.12 -14.40 15.03
CA GLY A 258 -16.76 -14.91 15.19
C GLY A 258 -16.45 -16.08 14.24
N MET A 259 -15.17 -16.27 13.91
CA MET A 259 -14.74 -17.35 13.02
C MET A 259 -15.14 -18.73 13.58
N LYS A 260 -15.54 -19.64 12.68
CA LYS A 260 -15.81 -21.04 13.02
C LYS A 260 -14.55 -21.90 12.97
N ALA A 261 -14.73 -23.20 13.26
CA ALA A 261 -13.70 -24.23 13.13
C ALA A 261 -13.12 -24.31 11.70
N LEU A 262 -12.02 -25.06 11.57
CA LEU A 262 -11.27 -25.14 10.32
C LEU A 262 -11.96 -26.08 9.31
N ASP A 263 -12.20 -25.58 8.10
CA ASP A 263 -12.60 -26.34 6.92
C ASP A 263 -12.12 -25.58 5.67
N MET A 264 -10.99 -26.00 5.10
CA MET A 264 -10.33 -25.30 3.98
C MET A 264 -11.20 -25.17 2.74
N ASN A 265 -11.95 -26.23 2.40
CA ASN A 265 -12.76 -26.26 1.18
C ASN A 265 -13.88 -25.23 1.26
N THR A 266 -14.62 -25.22 2.37
CA THR A 266 -15.70 -24.27 2.59
C THR A 266 -15.19 -22.86 2.86
N ALA A 267 -14.12 -22.74 3.66
CA ALA A 267 -13.59 -21.46 4.12
C ALA A 267 -13.15 -20.57 2.95
N GLU A 268 -12.27 -21.07 2.08
CA GLU A 268 -11.66 -20.23 1.05
C GLU A 268 -12.69 -19.65 0.08
N ASP A 269 -13.63 -20.49 -0.37
CA ASP A 269 -14.74 -20.06 -1.22
C ASP A 269 -15.67 -19.08 -0.51
N ALA A 270 -15.97 -19.33 0.78
CA ALA A 270 -16.81 -18.44 1.57
C ALA A 270 -16.18 -17.07 1.75
N ILE A 271 -14.89 -16.99 2.08
CA ILE A 271 -14.21 -15.70 2.29
C ILE A 271 -14.21 -14.88 1.00
N VAL A 272 -13.83 -15.46 -0.13
CA VAL A 272 -13.84 -14.75 -1.42
C VAL A 272 -15.26 -14.31 -1.78
N ARG A 273 -16.26 -15.20 -1.62
CA ARG A 273 -17.67 -14.88 -1.93
C ARG A 273 -18.22 -13.76 -1.04
N HIS A 274 -17.85 -13.74 0.24
CA HIS A 274 -18.40 -12.81 1.22
C HIS A 274 -17.65 -11.49 1.36
N THR A 275 -16.44 -11.35 0.81
CA THR A 275 -15.80 -10.03 0.63
C THR A 275 -16.73 -9.07 -0.11
N ARG A 276 -17.08 -7.96 0.56
CA ARG A 276 -18.09 -6.99 0.10
C ARG A 276 -17.91 -5.65 0.81
N GLU A 277 -18.59 -4.63 0.29
CA GLU A 277 -18.95 -3.45 1.07
C GLU A 277 -20.00 -3.86 2.12
N VAL A 278 -19.60 -3.88 3.39
CA VAL A 278 -20.43 -4.38 4.51
C VAL A 278 -21.42 -3.32 4.95
N VAL A 279 -20.95 -2.07 5.02
CA VAL A 279 -21.75 -0.87 5.26
C VAL A 279 -21.29 0.20 4.28
N PRO A 280 -22.10 1.24 3.99
CA PRO A 280 -21.68 2.30 3.07
C PRO A 280 -20.32 2.88 3.46
N GLY A 281 -19.38 2.84 2.52
CA GLY A 281 -18.02 3.36 2.68
C GLY A 281 -17.00 2.39 3.28
N MET A 282 -17.39 1.18 3.68
CA MET A 282 -16.46 0.21 4.27
C MET A 282 -16.58 -1.19 3.67
N ILE A 283 -15.51 -1.63 3.03
CA ILE A 283 -15.30 -2.98 2.50
C ILE A 283 -14.54 -3.80 3.52
N VAL A 284 -14.89 -5.08 3.68
CA VAL A 284 -14.15 -6.03 4.53
C VAL A 284 -13.59 -7.15 3.67
N THR A 285 -12.33 -7.50 3.90
CA THR A 285 -11.59 -8.50 3.13
C THR A 285 -10.68 -9.37 3.99
N GLY A 286 -10.22 -10.50 3.43
CA GLY A 286 -9.42 -11.48 4.13
C GLY A 286 -10.16 -12.16 5.27
N MET A 287 -9.41 -12.62 6.28
CA MET A 287 -9.99 -13.36 7.41
C MET A 287 -10.91 -12.53 8.32
N GLU A 288 -10.89 -11.21 8.24
CA GLU A 288 -11.86 -10.38 8.98
C GLU A 288 -13.30 -10.63 8.50
N VAL A 289 -13.47 -11.09 7.24
CA VAL A 289 -14.75 -11.58 6.71
C VAL A 289 -15.27 -12.78 7.52
N ALA A 290 -14.38 -13.66 7.97
CA ALA A 290 -14.78 -14.85 8.75
C ALA A 290 -15.45 -14.48 10.07
N GLU A 291 -14.98 -13.38 10.69
CA GLU A 291 -15.47 -12.90 11.98
C GLU A 291 -16.89 -12.36 11.89
N ILE A 292 -17.18 -11.55 10.86
CA ILE A 292 -18.50 -10.96 10.65
C ILE A 292 -19.53 -11.97 10.11
N ASP A 293 -19.11 -12.91 9.26
CA ASP A 293 -20.06 -13.85 8.61
C ASP A 293 -20.12 -15.22 9.30
N GLY A 294 -19.26 -15.47 10.29
CA GLY A 294 -19.18 -16.77 10.96
C GLY A 294 -18.79 -17.89 10.01
N ALA A 295 -17.82 -17.60 9.13
CA ALA A 295 -17.29 -18.56 8.17
C ALA A 295 -16.25 -19.47 8.84
N PRO A 296 -16.04 -20.71 8.33
CA PRO A 296 -14.91 -21.53 8.72
C PRO A 296 -13.57 -20.84 8.43
N ARG A 297 -12.53 -21.18 9.18
CA ARG A 297 -11.14 -20.76 8.88
C ARG A 297 -10.44 -21.75 7.96
N MET A 298 -9.44 -21.32 7.20
CA MET A 298 -8.65 -22.21 6.33
C MET A 298 -7.31 -22.66 6.93
N GLY A 299 -6.77 -21.97 7.93
CA GLY A 299 -5.45 -22.31 8.47
C GLY A 299 -4.32 -22.00 7.48
N PRO A 300 -3.33 -22.90 7.28
CA PRO A 300 -2.08 -22.57 6.57
C PRO A 300 -2.18 -22.65 5.04
N THR A 301 -3.21 -22.05 4.44
CA THR A 301 -3.31 -21.83 2.98
C THR A 301 -3.78 -20.42 2.68
N PHE A 302 -3.31 -19.85 1.56
CA PHE A 302 -3.31 -18.39 1.35
C PHE A 302 -4.07 -17.93 0.10
N GLY A 303 -4.63 -18.85 -0.70
CA GLY A 303 -5.30 -18.52 -1.96
C GLY A 303 -6.47 -17.56 -1.76
N ALA A 304 -7.32 -17.83 -0.76
CA ALA A 304 -8.44 -16.96 -0.43
C ALA A 304 -8.01 -15.54 -0.06
N MET A 305 -6.90 -15.36 0.65
CA MET A 305 -6.45 -14.01 1.04
C MET A 305 -6.08 -13.17 -0.17
N MET A 306 -5.37 -13.78 -1.13
CA MET A 306 -4.99 -13.11 -2.38
C MET A 306 -6.22 -12.68 -3.18
N ILE A 307 -7.13 -13.62 -3.44
CA ILE A 307 -8.30 -13.38 -4.29
C ILE A 307 -9.34 -12.49 -3.58
N SER A 308 -9.51 -12.64 -2.27
CA SER A 308 -10.33 -11.75 -1.44
C SER A 308 -9.80 -10.32 -1.51
N GLY A 309 -8.47 -10.13 -1.44
CA GLY A 309 -7.84 -8.83 -1.64
C GLY A 309 -8.13 -8.23 -3.02
N GLN A 310 -7.92 -8.99 -4.10
CA GLN A 310 -8.23 -8.53 -5.46
C GLN A 310 -9.71 -8.17 -5.64
N LYS A 311 -10.62 -8.98 -5.09
CA LYS A 311 -12.06 -8.67 -5.13
C LYS A 311 -12.38 -7.38 -4.36
N ALA A 312 -11.75 -7.15 -3.21
CA ALA A 312 -11.93 -5.92 -2.44
C ALA A 312 -11.46 -4.68 -3.21
N ALA A 313 -10.35 -4.79 -3.95
CA ALA A 313 -9.90 -3.72 -4.83
C ALA A 313 -10.93 -3.36 -5.90
N HIS A 314 -11.51 -4.36 -6.57
CA HIS A 314 -12.54 -4.09 -7.58
C HIS A 314 -13.85 -3.54 -7.00
N LEU A 315 -14.20 -3.91 -5.76
CA LEU A 315 -15.32 -3.30 -5.04
C LEU A 315 -15.03 -1.82 -4.73
N ALA A 316 -13.80 -1.50 -4.30
CA ALA A 316 -13.39 -0.12 -4.04
C ALA A 316 -13.36 0.71 -5.35
N LEU A 317 -12.86 0.15 -6.45
CA LEU A 317 -12.95 0.77 -7.78
C LEU A 317 -14.39 1.07 -8.18
N ARG A 318 -15.29 0.10 -8.01
CA ARG A 318 -16.73 0.30 -8.27
C ARG A 318 -17.30 1.43 -7.41
N ALA A 319 -17.01 1.45 -6.11
CA ALA A 319 -17.49 2.50 -5.20
C ALA A 319 -16.94 3.90 -5.55
N LEU A 320 -15.76 3.98 -6.18
CA LEU A 320 -15.18 5.21 -6.71
C LEU A 320 -15.65 5.57 -8.13
N GLY A 321 -16.55 4.78 -8.73
CA GLY A 321 -17.00 4.97 -10.11
C GLY A 321 -15.91 4.73 -11.17
N GLN A 322 -14.91 3.92 -10.83
CA GLN A 322 -13.79 3.57 -11.72
C GLN A 322 -14.06 2.25 -12.46
N PRO A 323 -13.40 2.03 -13.64
CA PRO A 323 -13.44 0.75 -14.33
C PRO A 323 -13.02 -0.40 -13.41
N ASN A 324 -13.78 -1.49 -13.42
CA ASN A 324 -13.58 -2.61 -12.52
C ASN A 324 -14.04 -3.94 -13.14
N ALA A 325 -13.48 -5.05 -12.65
CA ALA A 325 -13.78 -6.37 -13.18
C ALA A 325 -15.17 -6.89 -12.81
N LEU A 326 -15.82 -6.34 -11.78
CA LEU A 326 -17.11 -6.85 -11.28
C LEU A 326 -18.30 -6.35 -12.11
N ASP A 327 -18.16 -5.22 -12.79
CA ASP A 327 -19.17 -4.67 -13.72
C ASP A 327 -18.93 -5.11 -15.17
N GLY A 328 -17.87 -5.89 -15.44
CA GLY A 328 -17.43 -6.20 -16.79
C GLY A 328 -16.93 -4.97 -17.58
N SER A 329 -16.71 -3.85 -16.90
CA SER A 329 -16.30 -2.57 -17.50
C SER A 329 -14.79 -2.49 -17.79
N CYS A 330 -14.00 -3.45 -17.29
CA CYS A 330 -12.67 -3.73 -17.79
C CYS A 330 -12.75 -4.35 -19.19
N THR A 331 -13.04 -3.54 -20.21
CA THR A 331 -12.58 -3.89 -21.57
C THR A 331 -11.09 -4.10 -21.49
N GLU A 332 -10.56 -5.23 -21.97
CA GLU A 332 -9.13 -5.50 -22.07
C GLU A 332 -8.39 -4.25 -22.53
N SER A 333 -7.89 -3.46 -21.59
CA SER A 333 -6.98 -2.38 -21.90
C SER A 333 -5.71 -3.12 -22.28
N LYS A 334 -5.58 -3.47 -23.57
CA LYS A 334 -4.29 -3.67 -24.21
C LYS A 334 -3.40 -2.61 -23.61
N SER A 335 -2.41 -3.06 -22.86
CA SER A 335 -1.43 -2.23 -22.18
C SER A 335 -1.09 -1.02 -23.03
N THR A 336 -1.69 0.13 -22.72
CA THR A 336 -1.19 1.42 -23.18
C THR A 336 0.09 1.63 -22.39
N GLN A 337 1.16 0.98 -22.86
CA GLN A 337 2.48 1.52 -22.64
C GLN A 337 2.47 2.93 -23.24
N PRO A 338 2.91 3.96 -22.51
CA PRO A 338 3.01 5.28 -23.09
C PRO A 338 4.01 5.22 -24.25
N GLU A 339 3.52 5.36 -25.49
CA GLU A 339 4.35 5.58 -26.66
C GLU A 339 5.08 6.90 -26.50
N PHE A 340 6.37 6.83 -26.18
CA PHE A 340 7.26 7.97 -26.30
C PHE A 340 7.61 8.16 -27.79
N ILE A 341 7.05 9.22 -28.39
CA ILE A 341 7.43 9.71 -29.71
C ILE A 341 8.90 10.14 -29.67
N LEU A 342 9.77 9.37 -30.34
CA LEU A 342 11.18 9.70 -30.55
C LEU A 342 11.33 10.41 -31.90
N ALA A 343 11.59 11.71 -31.87
CA ALA A 343 12.14 12.44 -33.01
C ALA A 343 13.65 12.12 -33.10
N SER A 344 14.07 11.41 -34.16
CA SER A 344 15.48 11.21 -34.47
C SER A 344 16.05 12.47 -35.14
N ALA A 345 17.05 13.09 -34.53
CA ALA A 345 17.94 14.01 -35.22
C ALA A 345 18.99 13.18 -35.96
N GLU A 346 19.01 13.30 -37.28
CA GLU A 346 20.09 12.82 -38.14
C GLU A 346 21.37 13.62 -37.84
N SER A 347 22.48 12.92 -37.68
CA SER A 347 23.81 13.53 -37.71
C SER A 347 24.64 12.80 -38.76
N GLU A 348 24.85 13.47 -39.88
CA GLU A 348 25.75 13.09 -40.97
C GLU A 348 27.21 13.14 -40.48
N GLU A 349 27.94 12.02 -40.61
CA GLU A 349 29.40 12.03 -40.61
C GLU A 349 29.90 12.37 -42.01
N ILE A 350 30.61 13.50 -42.13
CA ILE A 350 31.39 13.87 -43.31
C ILE A 350 32.77 13.21 -43.16
N VAL A 351 33.12 12.37 -44.12
CA VAL A 351 34.47 11.85 -44.34
C VAL A 351 35.11 12.74 -45.41
N ASP A 352 36.30 13.29 -45.14
CA ASP A 352 37.14 13.82 -46.21
C ASP A 352 38.65 13.63 -45.93
N ALA A 353 39.30 13.06 -46.95
CA ALA A 353 40.73 12.90 -47.27
C ALA A 353 41.65 12.06 -46.36
#